data_AF-A0A534ISH1-F1
#
_entry.id   AF-A0A534ISH1-F1
#
_cell.length_a   1.000
_cell.length_b   1.000
_cell.length_c   1.000
_cell.angle_alpha   90.00
_cell.angle_beta   90.00
_cell.angle_gamma   90.00
#
_symmetry.space_group_name_H-M   'P 1'
#
loop_
_entity.id
_entity.type
_entity.pdbx_description
1 polymer ?
#
loop_
_entity_poly.entity_id
_entity_poly.type
_entity_poly.pdbx_seq_one_letter_code
_entity_poly.pdbx_strand_id
1 'polypeptide(L)'
;IVVMGGTRPGHTTDRVAASLARFVGATRIVNATSVDGVYSADPKKDPSAHLLKQVRFETLVTLAGKGHRNAGPSVVFDPVAARVVARDRTPLNVVHGRDLPALRAAILGESFHGTRVTDE
;
A
#
# COMPACT_ATOMS: atom_id res chain seq x y z
N ILE A 1 -20.20 -8.30 -5.55
CA ILE A 1 -18.77 -7.98 -5.73
C ILE A 1 -18.66 -7.06 -6.95
N VAL A 2 -17.98 -5.92 -6.82
CA VAL A 2 -17.77 -4.97 -7.92
C VAL A 2 -16.32 -5.08 -8.37
N VAL A 3 -16.11 -5.14 -9.70
CA VAL A 3 -14.78 -5.11 -10.32
C VAL A 3 -14.69 -3.84 -11.16
N MET A 4 -13.60 -3.09 -11.00
CA MET A 4 -13.42 -1.81 -11.69
C MET A 4 -11.98 -1.63 -12.14
N GLY A 5 -11.79 -0.78 -13.16
CA GLY A 5 -10.49 -0.32 -13.63
C GLY A 5 -10.26 1.17 -13.34
N GLY A 6 -9.43 1.81 -14.16
CA GLY A 6 -9.22 3.25 -14.12
C GLY A 6 -10.50 4.04 -14.36
N THR A 7 -10.66 5.18 -13.68
CA THR A 7 -11.89 6.00 -13.74
C THR A 7 -11.71 7.31 -14.49
N ARG A 8 -10.51 7.91 -14.44
CA ARG A 8 -10.17 9.18 -15.11
C ARG A 8 -8.71 9.15 -15.57
N PRO A 9 -8.38 9.76 -16.72
CA PRO A 9 -6.98 9.94 -17.13
C PRO A 9 -6.15 10.61 -16.03
N GLY A 10 -4.91 10.14 -15.84
CA GLY A 10 -4.01 10.63 -14.80
C GLY A 10 -4.27 10.07 -13.38
N HIS A 11 -5.22 9.15 -13.20
CA HIS A 11 -5.39 8.41 -11.95
C HIS A 11 -4.79 7.01 -12.04
N THR A 12 -3.85 6.71 -11.13
CA THR A 12 -3.34 5.36 -10.89
C THR A 12 -4.42 4.48 -10.24
N THR A 13 -4.27 3.16 -10.36
CA THR A 13 -5.19 2.20 -9.72
C THR A 13 -5.24 2.37 -8.21
N ASP A 14 -4.09 2.63 -7.56
CA ASP A 14 -4.00 2.93 -6.13
C ASP A 14 -4.85 4.16 -5.76
N ARG A 15 -4.78 5.22 -6.57
CA ARG A 15 -5.57 6.44 -6.35
C ARG A 15 -7.07 6.17 -6.51
N VAL A 16 -7.45 5.34 -7.48
CA VAL A 16 -8.84 4.92 -7.66
C VAL A 16 -9.31 4.11 -6.44
N ALA A 17 -8.53 3.12 -6.00
CA ALA A 17 -8.86 2.30 -4.84
C ALA A 17 -8.98 3.13 -3.56
N ALA A 18 -8.03 4.04 -3.29
CA ALA A 18 -8.09 4.94 -2.13
C ALA A 18 -9.30 5.87 -2.18
N SER A 19 -9.63 6.41 -3.36
CA SER A 19 -10.80 7.28 -3.52
C SER A 19 -12.12 6.53 -3.30
N LEU A 20 -12.21 5.29 -3.81
CA LEU A 20 -13.37 4.43 -3.59
C LEU A 20 -13.49 4.08 -2.11
N ALA A 21 -12.40 3.63 -1.47
CA ALA A 21 -12.37 3.26 -0.06
C ALA A 21 -12.88 4.39 0.83
N ARG A 22 -12.41 5.62 0.58
CA ARG A 22 -12.93 6.83 1.24
C ARG A 22 -14.43 7.03 1.00
N PHE A 23 -14.88 6.91 -0.26
CA PHE A 23 -16.26 7.18 -0.64
C PHE A 23 -17.25 6.21 0.01
N VAL A 24 -16.89 4.94 0.14
CA VAL A 24 -17.76 3.91 0.74
C VAL A 24 -17.56 3.73 2.25
N GLY A 25 -16.63 4.47 2.87
CA GLY A 25 -16.28 4.29 4.28
C GLY A 25 -15.66 2.91 4.57
N ALA A 26 -14.78 2.44 3.69
CA ALA A 26 -14.18 1.11 3.81
C ALA A 26 -13.32 0.99 5.08
N THR A 27 -13.44 -0.15 5.77
CA THR A 27 -12.65 -0.44 6.98
C THR A 27 -11.15 -0.56 6.70
N ARG A 28 -10.77 -0.94 5.47
CA ARG A 28 -9.37 -1.04 5.03
C ARG A 28 -9.26 -1.20 3.52
N ILE A 29 -8.05 -0.97 3.02
CA ILE A 29 -7.60 -1.34 1.68
C ILE A 29 -6.64 -2.52 1.83
N VAL A 30 -6.78 -3.53 0.99
CA VAL A 30 -5.77 -4.59 0.83
C VAL A 30 -5.15 -4.44 -0.55
N ASN A 31 -3.91 -3.96 -0.59
CA ASN A 31 -3.14 -3.78 -1.81
C ASN A 31 -2.29 -5.03 -2.08
N ALA A 32 -2.73 -5.83 -3.05
CA ALA A 32 -2.02 -6.99 -3.55
C ALA A 32 -1.01 -6.55 -4.63
N THR A 33 0.28 -6.59 -4.31
CA THR A 33 1.36 -6.09 -5.18
C THR A 33 2.36 -7.20 -5.52
N SER A 34 3.40 -6.90 -6.31
CA SER A 34 4.44 -7.86 -6.71
C SER A 34 5.61 -7.95 -5.72
N VAL A 35 5.47 -7.34 -4.54
CA VAL A 35 6.47 -7.33 -3.46
C VAL A 35 5.79 -7.69 -2.14
N ASP A 36 6.57 -8.15 -1.18
CA ASP A 36 6.02 -8.66 0.09
C ASP A 36 5.42 -7.56 0.96
N GLY A 37 5.91 -6.33 0.83
CA GLY A 37 5.38 -5.16 1.50
C GLY A 37 6.29 -3.95 1.36
N VAL A 38 6.27 -3.08 2.37
CA VAL A 38 7.15 -1.91 2.47
C VAL A 38 8.44 -2.30 3.17
N TYR A 39 9.58 -1.96 2.57
CA TYR A 39 10.91 -2.22 3.13
C TYR A 39 11.53 -0.94 3.67
N SER A 40 12.47 -1.09 4.61
CA SER A 40 13.27 0.02 5.16
C SER A 40 14.12 0.73 4.10
N ALA A 41 14.58 0.00 3.08
CA ALA A 41 15.30 0.47 1.92
C ALA A 41 14.97 -0.41 0.69
N ASP A 42 15.47 -0.07 -0.50
CA ASP A 42 15.32 -0.92 -1.68
C ASP A 42 16.15 -2.21 -1.50
N PRO A 43 15.53 -3.39 -1.35
CA PRO A 43 16.26 -4.63 -1.09
C PRO A 43 17.18 -5.07 -2.23
N LYS A 44 17.03 -4.49 -3.44
CA LYS A 44 17.95 -4.73 -4.54
C LYS A 44 19.25 -3.91 -4.43
N LYS A 45 19.24 -2.85 -3.64
CA LYS A 45 20.36 -1.91 -3.47
C LYS A 45 21.00 -2.02 -2.10
N ASP A 46 20.20 -2.35 -1.09
CA ASP A 46 20.63 -2.45 0.29
C ASP A 46 20.32 -3.86 0.82
N PRO A 47 21.34 -4.72 1.02
CA PRO A 47 21.15 -6.06 1.56
C PRO A 47 20.71 -6.07 3.03
N SER A 48 20.80 -4.93 3.74
CA SER A 48 20.27 -4.78 5.11
C SER A 48 18.79 -4.37 5.14
N ALA A 49 18.18 -4.16 3.97
CA ALA A 49 16.76 -3.86 3.85
C ALA A 49 15.91 -4.99 4.44
N HIS A 50 14.97 -4.62 5.31
CA HIS A 50 14.07 -5.55 5.95
C HIS A 50 12.63 -5.09 5.79
N LEU A 51 11.71 -6.06 5.77
CA LEU A 51 10.29 -5.82 5.68
C LEU A 51 9.79 -5.12 6.95
N LEU A 52 9.08 -4.00 6.77
CA LEU A 52 8.44 -3.28 7.84
C LEU A 52 7.04 -3.89 8.07
N LYS A 53 6.82 -4.55 9.21
CA LYS A 53 5.52 -5.15 9.53
C LYS A 53 4.43 -4.11 9.73
N GLN A 54 4.79 -2.98 10.30
CA GLN A 54 3.93 -1.84 10.56
C GLN A 54 4.64 -0.55 10.14
N VAL A 55 3.89 0.35 9.53
CA VAL A 55 4.38 1.69 9.20
C VAL A 55 3.28 2.71 9.46
N ARG A 56 3.69 3.89 9.90
CA ARG A 56 2.75 5.00 10.06
C ARG A 56 2.37 5.61 8.72
N PHE A 57 1.19 6.23 8.65
CA PHE A 57 0.75 6.97 7.47
C PHE A 57 1.76 8.01 6.99
N GLU A 58 2.38 8.76 7.90
CA GLU A 58 3.39 9.78 7.55
C GLU A 58 4.65 9.14 6.95
N THR A 59 5.03 7.96 7.45
CA THR A 59 6.14 7.17 6.92
C THR A 59 5.82 6.71 5.49
N LEU A 60 4.61 6.20 5.26
CA LEU A 60 4.16 5.81 3.91
C LEU A 60 4.24 7.01 2.93
N VAL A 61 3.73 8.17 3.33
CA VAL A 61 3.78 9.39 2.49
C VAL A 61 5.21 9.80 2.19
N THR A 62 6.10 9.74 3.19
CA THR A 62 7.52 10.08 3.04
C THR A 62 8.22 9.12 2.07
N LEU A 63 7.99 7.81 2.22
CA LEU A 63 8.58 6.78 1.36
C LEU A 63 8.07 6.91 -0.08
N ALA A 64 6.77 7.11 -0.27
CA ALA A 64 6.19 7.30 -1.60
C ALA A 64 6.69 8.60 -2.27
N GLY A 65 6.82 9.69 -1.50
CA GLY A 65 7.31 10.98 -2.00
C GLY A 65 8.74 10.96 -2.52
N LYS A 66 9.64 10.22 -1.85
CA LYS A 66 11.07 10.10 -2.23
C LYS A 66 11.30 9.35 -3.55
N GLY A 67 10.31 8.61 -4.05
CA GLY A 67 10.43 7.75 -5.24
C GLY A 67 10.35 8.45 -6.61
N HIS A 68 10.03 9.74 -6.71
CA HIS A 68 9.73 10.40 -8.00
C HIS A 68 10.94 10.62 -8.93
N ARG A 69 12.17 10.30 -8.52
CA ARG A 69 13.35 10.51 -9.38
C ARG A 69 13.69 9.34 -10.28
N ASN A 70 13.22 8.12 -10.00
CA ASN A 70 13.47 6.95 -10.85
C ASN A 70 12.29 5.99 -10.77
N ALA A 71 11.61 5.74 -11.89
CA ALA A 71 10.68 4.63 -12.01
C ALA A 71 11.44 3.32 -11.75
N GLY A 72 11.27 2.79 -10.54
CA GLY A 72 11.96 1.63 -10.03
C GLY A 72 11.13 0.96 -8.92
N PRO A 73 11.51 -0.25 -8.49
CA PRO A 73 10.68 -1.15 -7.68
C PRO A 73 10.37 -0.67 -6.24
N SER A 74 10.70 0.57 -5.88
CA SER A 74 10.53 1.12 -4.53
C SER A 74 9.22 1.89 -4.31
N VAL A 75 8.33 1.98 -5.31
CA VAL A 75 7.01 2.62 -5.12
C VAL A 75 5.98 1.53 -4.88
N VAL A 76 5.81 1.18 -3.61
CA VAL A 76 4.84 0.18 -3.15
C VAL A 76 3.39 0.70 -3.27
N PHE A 77 3.23 2.02 -3.19
CA PHE A 77 1.95 2.70 -3.28
C PHE A 77 2.12 4.09 -3.91
N ASP A 78 1.21 4.46 -4.82
CA ASP A 78 1.24 5.77 -5.48
C ASP A 78 1.29 6.92 -4.45
N PRO A 79 2.12 7.96 -4.67
CA PRO A 79 2.28 9.06 -3.72
C PRO A 79 1.01 9.88 -3.51
N VAL A 80 0.15 9.99 -4.52
CA VAL A 80 -1.12 10.68 -4.39
C VAL A 80 -2.11 9.85 -3.59
N ALA A 81 -2.16 8.54 -3.84
CA ALA A 81 -2.95 7.59 -3.06
C ALA A 81 -2.51 7.53 -1.59
N ALA A 82 -1.19 7.52 -1.34
CA ALA A 82 -0.61 7.56 0.00
C ALA A 82 -1.11 8.76 0.81
N ARG A 83 -1.19 9.94 0.18
CA ARG A 83 -1.75 11.14 0.83
C ARG A 83 -3.25 11.03 1.08
N VAL A 84 -4.01 10.37 0.20
CA VAL A 84 -5.45 10.16 0.40
C VAL A 84 -5.67 9.24 1.61
N VAL A 85 -5.02 8.07 1.65
CA VAL A 85 -5.18 7.13 2.78
C VAL A 85 -4.69 7.70 4.10
N ALA A 86 -3.62 8.51 4.09
CA ALA A 86 -3.10 9.20 5.26
C ALA A 86 -4.06 10.28 5.78
N ARG A 87 -4.64 11.08 4.88
CA ARG A 87 -5.60 12.14 5.26
C ARG A 87 -6.89 11.53 5.82
N ASP A 88 -7.38 10.49 5.17
CA ASP A 88 -8.68 9.89 5.50
C ASP A 88 -8.55 8.74 6.53
N ARG A 89 -7.33 8.52 7.06
CA ARG A 89 -6.99 7.50 8.06
C ARG A 89 -7.53 6.11 7.71
N THR A 90 -7.49 5.77 6.43
CA THR A 90 -7.94 4.48 5.91
C THR A 90 -6.82 3.46 6.04
N PRO A 91 -6.96 2.41 6.87
CA PRO A 91 -5.91 1.40 7.01
C PRO A 91 -5.55 0.76 5.66
N LEU A 92 -4.27 0.59 5.40
CA LEU A 92 -3.76 -0.04 4.19
C LEU A 92 -2.93 -1.26 4.56
N ASN A 93 -3.30 -2.42 4.04
CA ASN A 93 -2.51 -3.64 4.15
C ASN A 93 -1.84 -3.90 2.80
N VAL A 94 -0.51 -3.93 2.77
CA VAL A 94 0.27 -4.28 1.59
C VAL A 94 0.72 -5.73 1.73
N VAL A 95 0.43 -6.55 0.72
CA VAL A 95 0.78 -7.97 0.67
C VAL A 95 1.25 -8.37 -0.73
N HIS A 96 2.06 -9.43 -0.80
CA HIS A 96 2.37 -10.06 -2.08
C HIS A 96 1.11 -10.72 -2.66
N GLY A 97 0.70 -10.32 -3.87
CA GLY A 97 -0.56 -10.75 -4.48
C GLY A 97 -0.65 -12.25 -4.83
N ARG A 98 0.48 -12.96 -4.82
CA ARG A 98 0.52 -14.44 -4.96
C ARG A 98 0.55 -15.19 -3.63
N ASP A 99 0.72 -14.49 -2.50
CA ASP A 99 0.61 -15.10 -1.17
C ASP A 99 -0.86 -15.12 -0.74
N LEU A 100 -1.58 -16.16 -1.17
CA LEU A 100 -3.01 -16.32 -0.89
C LEU A 100 -3.32 -16.41 0.62
N PRO A 101 -2.52 -17.13 1.45
CA PRO A 101 -2.67 -17.07 2.91
C PRO A 101 -2.58 -15.66 3.47
N ALA A 102 -1.55 -14.87 3.10
CA ALA A 102 -1.40 -13.49 3.58
C ALA A 102 -2.54 -12.60 3.09
N LEU A 103 -2.98 -12.76 1.83
CA LEU A 103 -4.11 -12.02 1.28
C LEU A 103 -5.40 -12.27 2.05
N ARG A 104 -5.71 -13.54 2.35
CA ARG A 104 -6.87 -13.92 3.18
C ARG A 104 -6.78 -13.29 4.57
N ALA A 105 -5.64 -13.44 5.23
CA ALA A 105 -5.43 -12.90 6.57
C ALA A 105 -5.56 -11.36 6.59
N ALA A 106 -5.01 -10.66 5.59
CA ALA A 106 -5.12 -9.21 5.45
C ALA A 106 -6.57 -8.72 5.23
N ILE A 107 -7.37 -9.47 4.46
CA ILE A 107 -8.80 -9.19 4.28
C ILE A 107 -9.54 -9.35 5.61
N LEU A 108 -9.30 -10.44 6.34
CA LEU A 108 -9.98 -10.76 7.60
C LEU A 108 -9.49 -9.92 8.80
N GLY A 109 -8.28 -9.35 8.74
CA GLY A 109 -7.70 -8.51 9.79
C GLY A 109 -6.81 -9.26 10.76
N GLU A 110 -6.49 -10.48 10.42
CA GLU A 110 -5.56 -11.35 11.11
C GLU A 110 -4.11 -10.86 10.89
N SER A 111 -3.17 -11.51 11.56
CA SER A 111 -1.74 -11.32 11.30
C SER A 111 -1.38 -11.91 9.94
N PHE A 112 -0.61 -11.18 9.14
CA PHE A 112 -0.23 -11.59 7.79
C PHE A 112 1.24 -11.26 7.50
N HIS A 113 1.80 -11.93 6.49
CA HIS A 113 3.11 -11.58 5.96
C HIS A 113 2.96 -10.37 5.03
N GLY A 114 3.50 -9.23 5.45
CA GLY A 114 3.46 -7.99 4.70
C GLY A 114 3.53 -6.76 5.60
N THR A 115 2.94 -5.66 5.17
CA THR A 115 2.96 -4.39 5.90
C THR A 115 1.57 -3.88 6.20
N ARG A 116 1.30 -3.51 7.45
CA ARG A 116 0.11 -2.77 7.86
C ARG A 116 0.45 -1.29 7.99
N VAL A 117 -0.36 -0.43 7.38
CA VAL A 117 -0.25 1.03 7.49
C VAL A 117 -1.39 1.56 8.35
N THR A 118 -1.05 2.12 9.50
CA THR A 118 -1.97 2.60 10.53
C THR A 118 -1.42 3.85 11.22
N ASP A 119 -2.12 4.34 12.24
CA ASP A 119 -1.63 5.40 13.13
C ASP A 119 -0.58 4.91 14.15
N GLU A 120 -0.66 3.61 14.47
CA GLU A 120 0.30 2.86 15.28
C GLU A 120 1.43 2.28 14.42
#